data_AF-A0A3D0YTN4-F1
#
_entry.id   AF-A0A3D0YTN4-F1
#
_cell.length_a   1.000
_cell.length_b   1.000
_cell.length_c   1.000
_cell.angle_alpha   90.00
_cell.angle_beta   90.00
_cell.angle_gamma   90.00
#
_symmetry.space_group_name_H-M   'P 1'
#
loop_
_entity.id
_entity.type
_entity.pdbx_description
1 polymer ?
#
loop_
_entity_poly.entity_id
_entity_poly.type
_entity_poly.pdbx_seq_one_letter_code
_entity_poly.pdbx_strand_id
1 'polypeptide(L)'
;MPNGPTKPDKLPTVPAENRNKLSHGQRAADQVTRVVGSWYFIIGLFIIMAIWMSLNAIEYFWYPWDPYPFVLLNFVLSLLAAVQAPIILMSQNRTAERDRLRQEYDYYINRRAEHGIEDIKKELKSIKYYIQKK
;
A
#
# COMPACT_ATOMS: atom_id res chain seq x y z
N MET A 1 34.22 15.19 9.40
CA MET A 1 33.15 14.49 8.66
C MET A 1 31.99 15.47 8.50
N PRO A 2 31.46 15.72 7.29
CA PRO A 2 30.32 16.62 7.15
C PRO A 2 29.12 16.01 7.87
N ASN A 3 28.54 16.77 8.79
CA ASN A 3 27.37 16.39 9.55
C ASN A 3 26.27 15.93 8.59
N GLY A 4 25.76 14.72 8.80
CA GLY A 4 24.60 14.21 8.07
C GLY A 4 23.41 15.16 8.23
N PRO A 5 22.44 15.12 7.30
CA PRO A 5 21.28 16.01 7.34
C PRO A 5 20.56 15.92 8.70
N THR A 6 20.46 17.04 9.40
CA THR A 6 19.65 17.17 10.62
C THR A 6 18.17 17.02 10.25
N LYS A 7 17.49 16.11 10.95
CA LYS A 7 16.04 15.89 10.81
C LYS A 7 15.31 17.20 11.15
N PRO A 8 14.34 17.66 10.35
CA PRO A 8 13.57 18.85 10.65
C PRO A 8 12.71 18.64 11.92
N ASP A 9 12.53 19.70 12.71
CA ASP A 9 11.77 19.70 13.96
C ASP A 9 10.29 19.32 13.73
N LYS A 10 9.70 19.69 12.57
CA LYS A 10 8.34 19.29 12.15
C LYS A 10 8.22 19.21 10.63
N LEU A 11 7.66 18.11 10.15
CA LEU A 11 7.18 17.99 8.77
C LEU A 11 5.84 18.75 8.64
N PRO A 12 5.54 19.36 7.48
CA PRO A 12 4.19 19.84 7.23
C PRO A 12 3.25 18.65 7.25
N THR A 13 2.28 18.71 8.16
CA THR A 13 1.22 17.72 8.22
C THR A 13 0.32 17.92 7.01
N VAL A 14 0.12 16.87 6.22
CA VAL A 14 -0.96 16.82 5.23
C VAL A 14 -2.25 17.24 5.96
N PRO A 15 -3.04 18.19 5.44
CA PRO A 15 -4.31 18.55 6.06
C PRO A 15 -5.08 17.27 6.35
N ALA A 16 -5.48 17.06 7.60
CA ALA A 16 -6.17 15.84 7.99
C ALA A 16 -7.36 15.64 7.06
N GLU A 17 -7.33 14.57 6.26
CA GLU A 17 -8.43 14.24 5.36
C GLU A 17 -9.69 14.14 6.22
N ASN A 18 -10.67 14.96 5.89
CA ASN A 18 -11.84 15.17 6.72
C ASN A 18 -12.72 13.92 6.60
N ARG A 19 -12.48 12.90 7.43
CA ARG A 19 -13.17 11.59 7.41
C ARG A 19 -14.70 11.70 7.52
N ASN A 20 -15.21 12.86 7.93
CA ASN A 20 -16.63 13.20 7.95
C ASN A 20 -17.24 13.47 6.57
N LYS A 21 -16.45 13.59 5.50
CA LYS A 21 -16.94 13.69 4.11
C LYS A 21 -16.92 12.36 3.34
N LEU A 22 -16.42 11.28 3.95
CA LEU A 22 -16.43 9.96 3.31
C LEU A 22 -17.88 9.48 3.19
N SER A 23 -18.30 9.19 1.96
CA SER A 23 -19.59 8.57 1.68
C SER A 23 -19.71 7.26 2.46
N HIS A 24 -20.93 6.87 2.86
CA HIS A 24 -21.18 5.60 3.55
C HIS A 24 -20.57 4.39 2.81
N GLY A 25 -20.53 4.44 1.48
CA GLY A 25 -19.89 3.40 0.65
C GLY A 25 -18.37 3.34 0.81
N GLN A 26 -17.69 4.48 0.94
CA GLN A 26 -16.24 4.53 1.15
C GLN A 26 -15.86 3.96 2.52
N ARG A 27 -16.65 4.27 3.56
CA ARG A 27 -16.44 3.72 4.91
C ARG A 27 -16.59 2.19 4.93
N ALA A 28 -17.58 1.66 4.20
CA ALA A 28 -17.76 0.22 4.07
C ALA A 28 -16.60 -0.43 3.29
N ALA A 29 -16.16 0.19 2.19
CA ALA A 29 -15.03 -0.30 1.39
C ALA A 29 -13.72 -0.34 2.20
N ASP A 30 -13.46 0.67 3.02
CA ASP A 30 -12.29 0.72 3.91
C ASP A 30 -12.32 -0.41 4.95
N GLN A 31 -13.49 -0.67 5.53
CA GLN A 31 -13.67 -1.78 6.48
C GLN A 31 -13.42 -3.13 5.82
N VAL A 32 -13.98 -3.34 4.62
CA VAL A 32 -13.78 -4.57 3.84
C VAL A 32 -12.31 -4.75 3.47
N THR A 33 -11.66 -3.70 2.99
CA THR A 33 -10.24 -3.70 2.61
C THR A 33 -9.34 -4.09 3.79
N ARG A 34 -9.65 -3.61 4.99
CA ARG A 34 -8.90 -3.95 6.19
C ARG A 34 -9.04 -5.43 6.60
N VAL A 35 -10.21 -6.02 6.37
CA VAL A 35 -10.47 -7.43 6.70
C VAL A 35 -9.87 -8.36 5.64
N VAL A 36 -10.14 -8.07 4.37
CA VAL A 36 -9.68 -8.86 3.21
C VAL A 36 -8.17 -8.72 3.00
N GLY A 37 -7.62 -7.55 3.30
CA GLY A 37 -6.19 -7.26 3.31
C GLY A 37 -5.48 -7.67 4.61
N SER A 38 -5.89 -8.79 5.25
CA SER A 38 -5.19 -9.36 6.41
C SER A 38 -4.61 -10.75 6.10
N TRP A 39 -3.42 -11.05 6.62
CA TRP A 39 -2.81 -12.38 6.52
C TRP A 39 -3.67 -13.46 7.18
N TYR A 40 -4.37 -13.12 8.26
CA TYR A 40 -5.28 -14.04 8.95
C TYR A 40 -6.48 -14.46 8.09
N PHE A 41 -6.96 -13.57 7.20
CA PHE A 41 -8.05 -13.89 6.28
C PHE A 41 -7.63 -14.95 5.26
N ILE A 42 -6.43 -14.81 4.69
CA ILE A 42 -5.87 -15.79 3.75
C ILE A 42 -5.70 -17.15 4.44
N ILE A 43 -5.14 -17.17 5.66
CA ILE A 43 -4.98 -18.41 6.43
C ILE A 43 -6.35 -19.05 6.74
N GLY A 44 -7.33 -18.26 7.15
CA GLY A 44 -8.70 -18.74 7.37
C GLY A 44 -9.33 -19.34 6.12
N LEU A 45 -9.13 -18.73 4.95
CA LEU A 45 -9.53 -19.28 3.65
C LEU A 45 -8.90 -20.65 3.40
N PHE A 46 -7.58 -20.80 3.62
CA PHE A 46 -6.90 -22.08 3.47
C PHE A 46 -7.40 -23.15 4.45
N ILE A 47 -7.74 -22.78 5.69
CA ILE A 47 -8.30 -23.71 6.68
C ILE A 47 -9.69 -24.17 6.25
N ILE A 48 -10.58 -23.25 5.88
CA ILE A 48 -11.93 -23.57 5.39
C ILE A 48 -11.83 -24.48 4.16
N MET A 49 -10.88 -24.20 3.29
CA MET A 49 -10.59 -25.02 2.11
C MET A 49 -10.12 -26.42 2.45
N ALA A 50 -9.18 -26.56 3.38
CA ALA A 50 -8.72 -27.87 3.83
C ALA A 50 -9.88 -28.68 4.44
N ILE A 51 -10.72 -28.04 5.26
CA ILE A 51 -11.93 -28.67 5.81
C ILE A 51 -12.88 -29.12 4.70
N TRP A 52 -13.15 -28.24 3.72
CA TRP A 52 -14.07 -28.55 2.62
C TRP A 52 -13.55 -29.70 1.74
N MET A 53 -12.25 -29.71 1.45
CA MET A 53 -11.59 -30.80 0.74
C MET A 53 -11.65 -32.10 1.54
N SER A 54 -11.41 -32.05 2.85
CA SER A 54 -11.52 -33.23 3.72
C SER A 54 -12.95 -33.78 3.78
N LEU A 55 -13.97 -32.92 3.89
CA LEU A 55 -15.37 -33.34 3.86
C LEU A 55 -15.73 -34.01 2.54
N ASN A 56 -15.38 -33.39 1.41
CA ASN A 56 -15.61 -33.99 0.09
C ASN A 56 -14.84 -35.30 -0.07
N ALA A 57 -13.61 -35.41 0.45
CA ALA A 57 -12.82 -36.64 0.40
C ALA A 57 -13.38 -37.77 1.29
N ILE A 58 -14.03 -37.46 2.42
CA ILE A 58 -14.66 -38.45 3.30
C ILE A 58 -15.93 -39.02 2.67
N GLU A 59 -16.77 -38.18 2.08
CA GLU A 59 -17.97 -38.59 1.34
C GLU A 59 -17.61 -39.46 0.11
N TYR A 60 -16.36 -39.34 -0.35
CA TYR A 60 -15.81 -40.00 -1.52
C TYR A 60 -15.30 -41.43 -1.32
N PHE A 61 -15.09 -41.90 -0.08
CA PHE A 61 -14.51 -43.22 0.17
C PHE A 61 -15.39 -44.40 -0.35
N TRP A 62 -16.57 -44.10 -0.90
CA TRP A 62 -17.55 -45.04 -1.45
C TRP A 62 -17.60 -45.14 -3.01
N TYR A 63 -16.91 -44.29 -3.79
CA TYR A 63 -16.96 -44.30 -5.28
C TYR A 63 -15.59 -43.90 -5.94
N PRO A 64 -15.30 -44.23 -7.22
CA PRO A 64 -13.96 -44.12 -7.84
C PRO A 64 -13.57 -42.69 -8.20
N TRP A 65 -12.29 -42.32 -8.04
CA TRP A 65 -11.68 -40.96 -8.06
C TRP A 65 -11.99 -40.04 -9.28
N ASP A 66 -12.54 -38.85 -8.96
CA ASP A 66 -13.04 -37.71 -9.77
C ASP A 66 -13.56 -38.01 -11.21
N PRO A 67 -14.75 -38.64 -11.37
CA PRO A 67 -15.42 -38.79 -12.64
C PRO A 67 -16.04 -37.46 -13.09
N TYR A 68 -16.20 -37.32 -14.40
CA TYR A 68 -16.83 -36.16 -15.02
C TYR A 68 -18.18 -35.82 -14.35
N PRO A 69 -18.47 -34.55 -13.96
CA PRO A 69 -17.78 -33.30 -14.28
C PRO A 69 -16.91 -32.78 -13.11
N PHE A 70 -15.59 -33.06 -13.16
CA PHE A 70 -14.53 -32.70 -12.18
C PHE A 70 -14.87 -31.60 -11.16
N VAL A 71 -15.57 -31.96 -10.08
CA VAL A 71 -16.08 -30.99 -9.10
C VAL A 71 -14.92 -30.40 -8.30
N LEU A 72 -13.94 -31.24 -7.96
CA LEU A 72 -12.76 -30.84 -7.20
C LEU A 72 -11.88 -29.88 -8.01
N LEU A 73 -11.65 -30.19 -9.29
CA LEU A 73 -10.85 -29.33 -10.16
C LEU A 73 -11.51 -27.96 -10.37
N ASN A 74 -12.81 -27.92 -10.67
CA ASN A 74 -13.56 -26.67 -10.85
C ASN A 74 -13.59 -25.82 -9.57
N PHE A 75 -13.65 -26.46 -8.41
CA PHE A 75 -13.59 -25.80 -7.13
C PHE A 75 -12.22 -25.16 -6.87
N VAL A 76 -11.13 -25.90 -7.10
CA VAL A 76 -9.76 -25.37 -6.97
C VAL A 76 -9.53 -24.20 -7.92
N LEU A 77 -9.97 -24.30 -9.18
CA LEU A 77 -9.83 -23.23 -10.17
C LEU A 77 -10.60 -21.96 -9.78
N SER A 78 -11.83 -22.11 -9.28
CA SER A 78 -12.65 -20.98 -8.81
C SER A 78 -12.04 -20.30 -7.59
N LEU A 79 -11.43 -21.06 -6.67
CA LEU A 79 -10.72 -20.51 -5.54
C LEU A 79 -9.43 -19.79 -5.95
N LEU A 80 -8.65 -20.37 -6.86
CA LEU A 80 -7.45 -19.72 -7.39
C LEU A 80 -7.78 -18.34 -7.95
N ALA A 81 -8.95 -18.17 -8.57
CA ALA A 81 -9.46 -16.87 -8.97
C ALA A 81 -9.80 -15.97 -7.75
N ALA A 82 -10.50 -16.50 -6.75
CA ALA A 82 -10.91 -15.75 -5.56
C ALA A 82 -9.73 -15.21 -4.72
N VAL A 83 -8.64 -15.99 -4.60
CA VAL A 83 -7.45 -15.61 -3.81
C VAL A 83 -6.62 -14.51 -4.49
N GLN A 84 -6.80 -14.26 -5.78
CA GLN A 84 -6.06 -13.21 -6.49
C GLN A 84 -6.38 -11.80 -5.97
N ALA A 85 -7.66 -11.50 -5.73
CA ALA A 85 -8.11 -10.18 -5.27
C ALA A 85 -7.43 -9.72 -3.95
N PRO A 86 -7.39 -10.52 -2.86
CA PRO A 86 -6.70 -10.12 -1.63
C PRO A 86 -5.19 -10.01 -1.81
N ILE A 87 -4.55 -10.89 -2.58
CA ILE A 87 -3.10 -10.81 -2.85
C ILE A 87 -2.76 -9.51 -3.58
N ILE A 88 -3.55 -9.15 -4.60
CA ILE A 88 -3.40 -7.89 -5.33
C ILE A 88 -3.56 -6.71 -4.37
N LEU A 89 -4.63 -6.68 -3.58
CA LEU A 89 -4.91 -5.63 -2.60
C LEU A 89 -3.79 -5.44 -1.58
N MET A 90 -3.18 -6.53 -1.13
CA MET A 90 -2.02 -6.52 -0.21
C MET A 90 -0.77 -5.95 -0.86
N SER A 91 -0.49 -6.38 -2.10
CA SER A 91 0.63 -5.85 -2.87
C SER A 91 0.48 -4.35 -3.11
N GLN A 92 -0.76 -3.90 -3.34
CA GLN A 92 -1.10 -2.50 -3.48
C GLN A 92 -0.91 -1.74 -2.16
N ASN A 93 -1.39 -2.27 -1.03
CA ASN A 93 -1.24 -1.64 0.28
C ASN A 93 0.25 -1.44 0.65
N ARG A 94 1.08 -2.46 0.42
CA ARG A 94 2.54 -2.35 0.63
C ARG A 94 3.21 -1.34 -0.30
N THR A 95 2.75 -1.26 -1.55
CA THR A 95 3.29 -0.29 -2.52
C THR A 95 2.90 1.14 -2.14
N ALA A 96 1.65 1.36 -1.72
CA ALA A 96 1.18 2.66 -1.24
C ALA A 96 1.97 3.15 -0.02
N GLU A 97 2.33 2.25 0.92
CA GLU A 97 3.17 2.61 2.06
C GLU A 97 4.58 3.05 1.63
N ARG A 98 5.20 2.33 0.68
CA ARG A 98 6.50 2.70 0.11
C ARG A 98 6.43 4.02 -0.66
N ASP A 99 5.37 4.23 -1.43
CA ASP A 99 5.15 5.47 -2.17
C ASP A 99 4.98 6.66 -1.21
N ARG A 100 4.28 6.48 -0.08
CA ARG A 100 4.17 7.50 0.96
C ARG A 100 5.53 7.90 1.54
N LEU A 101 6.38 6.92 1.87
CA LEU A 101 7.74 7.18 2.37
C LEU A 101 8.59 7.90 1.32
N ARG A 102 8.45 7.51 0.05
CA ARG A 102 9.16 8.17 -1.06
C ARG A 102 8.72 9.62 -1.23
N GLN A 103 7.42 9.88 -1.17
CA GLN A 103 6.88 11.24 -1.22
C GLN A 103 7.40 12.11 -0.07
N GLU A 104 7.50 11.56 1.13
CA GLU A 104 8.05 12.27 2.30
C GLU A 104 9.55 12.61 2.09
N TYR A 105 10.31 11.69 1.52
CA TYR A 105 11.72 11.91 1.19
C TYR A 105 11.93 12.94 0.06
N ASP A 106 11.15 12.82 -1.02
CA ASP A 106 11.20 13.77 -2.14
C ASP A 106 10.80 15.18 -1.68
N TYR A 107 9.82 15.29 -0.78
CA TYR A 107 9.46 16.55 -0.15
C TYR A 107 10.64 17.18 0.61
N TYR A 108 11.37 16.39 1.40
CA TYR A 108 12.54 16.85 2.14
C TYR A 108 13.65 17.37 1.20
N ILE A 109 13.95 16.64 0.13
CA ILE A 109 14.94 17.05 -0.86
C ILE A 109 14.52 18.37 -1.51
N ASN A 110 13.27 18.47 -1.96
CA ASN A 110 12.76 19.66 -2.63
C ASN A 110 12.83 20.90 -1.73
N ARG A 111 12.47 20.79 -0.44
CA ARG A 111 12.59 21.90 0.51
C ARG A 111 14.05 22.32 0.74
N ARG A 112 14.96 21.36 0.81
CA ARG A 112 16.39 21.68 0.93
C ARG A 112 16.93 22.37 -0.32
N ALA A 113 16.49 21.93 -1.50
CA ALA A 113 16.84 22.58 -2.76
C ALA A 113 16.28 24.01 -2.83
N GLU A 114 15.04 24.23 -2.37
CA GLU A 114 14.42 25.56 -2.29
C GLU A 114 15.26 26.52 -1.44
N HIS A 115 15.68 26.11 -0.24
CA HIS A 115 16.57 26.92 0.60
C HIS A 115 17.93 27.19 -0.05
N GLY A 116 18.53 26.18 -0.70
CA GLY A 116 19.78 26.38 -1.45
C GLY A 116 19.63 27.42 -2.56
N ILE A 117 18.50 27.41 -3.27
CA ILE A 117 18.18 28.40 -4.31
C ILE A 117 18.00 29.80 -3.71
N GLU A 118 17.32 29.92 -2.56
CA GLU A 118 17.16 31.20 -1.87
C GLU A 118 18.50 31.81 -1.46
N ASP A 119 19.42 31.00 -0.95
CA ASP A 119 20.75 31.47 -0.53
C ASP A 119 21.60 31.91 -1.71
N ILE A 120 21.64 31.11 -2.80
CA ILE A 120 22.30 31.51 -4.06
C ILE A 120 21.70 32.82 -4.60
N LYS A 121 20.37 32.99 -4.51
CA LYS A 121 19.69 34.22 -4.95
C LYS A 121 20.08 35.43 -4.10
N LYS A 122 20.33 35.26 -2.80
CA LYS A 122 20.83 36.33 -1.92
C LYS A 122 22.26 36.73 -2.31
N GLU A 123 23.14 35.77 -2.53
CA GLU A 123 24.52 36.04 -2.97
C GLU A 123 24.56 36.71 -4.34
N LEU A 124 23.73 36.28 -5.28
CA LEU A 124 23.63 36.91 -6.60
C LEU A 124 23.17 38.37 -6.50
N LYS A 125 22.18 38.65 -5.62
CA LYS A 125 21.72 40.02 -5.34
C LYS A 125 22.83 40.87 -4.72
N SER A 126 23.60 40.34 -3.77
CA SER A 126 24.70 41.10 -3.17
C SER A 126 25.79 41.42 -4.18
N ILE A 127 26.20 40.46 -5.02
CA ILE A 127 27.19 40.68 -6.09
C ILE A 127 26.69 41.76 -7.07
N LYS A 128 25.42 41.66 -7.50
CA LYS A 128 24.82 42.66 -8.40
C LYS A 128 24.83 44.06 -7.78
N TYR A 129 24.53 44.17 -6.49
CA TYR A 129 24.57 45.44 -5.76
C TYR A 129 25.97 46.08 -5.76
N TYR A 130 27.02 45.28 -5.56
CA TYR A 130 28.40 45.78 -5.59
C TYR A 130 28.86 46.23 -6.99
N ILE A 131 28.44 45.54 -8.04
CA ILE A 131 28.77 45.92 -9.43
C ILE A 131 28.11 47.24 -9.80
N GLN A 132 26.87 47.49 -9.37
CA GLN A 132 26.08 48.66 -9.77
C GLN A 132 26.46 49.96 -9.04
N LYS A 133 27.24 49.86 -7.96
CA LYS A 133 27.71 51.02 -7.15
C LYS A 133 29.08 51.55 -7.60
N LYS A 134 29.71 50.89 -8.58
CA LYS A 134 31.00 51.27 -9.17
C LYS A 134 30.77 51.91 -10.53
#